data_AF-A9P8P0-F1
#
_entry.id   AF-A9P8P0-F1
#
_cell.length_a   1.000
_cell.length_b   1.000
_cell.length_c   1.000
_cell.angle_alpha   90.00
_cell.angle_beta   90.00
_cell.angle_gamma   90.00
#
_symmetry.space_group_name_H-M   'P 1'
#
loop_
_entity.id
_entity.type
_entity.pdbx_description
1 polymer ?
#
loop_
_entity_poly.entity_id
_entity_poly.type
_entity_poly.pdbx_seq_one_letter_code
_entity_poly.pdbx_strand_id
1 'polypeptide(L)'
;MRTLMEDEPEKYQSHFSEYLKREIDADCMEALYKKVHAAIRADPTTKKSEKEPLKEHKRYNLKKLTYEERKEKLVERLNTFNSAADDEDDE
;
A
#
# COMPACT_ATOMS: atom_id res chain seq x y z
N MET A 1 23.31 -14.93 12.89
CA MET A 1 22.90 -14.03 13.99
C MET A 1 24.05 -13.88 14.99
N ARG A 2 24.53 -14.98 15.61
CA ARG A 2 25.67 -14.95 16.55
C ARG A 2 26.97 -14.35 16.00
N THR A 3 27.49 -14.85 14.88
CA THR A 3 28.74 -14.32 14.29
C THR A 3 28.68 -12.83 13.97
N LEU A 4 27.57 -12.39 13.36
CA LEU A 4 27.37 -10.99 13.00
C LEU A 4 27.24 -10.07 14.22
N MET A 5 26.76 -10.59 15.35
CA MET A 5 26.66 -9.83 16.61
C MET A 5 28.05 -9.53 17.19
N GLU A 6 29.00 -10.45 17.03
CA GLU A 6 30.36 -10.34 17.54
C GLU A 6 31.28 -9.58 16.56
N ASP A 7 31.18 -9.88 15.26
CA ASP A 7 32.08 -9.34 14.24
C ASP A 7 31.68 -7.93 13.75
N GLU A 8 30.37 -7.67 13.57
CA GLU A 8 29.85 -6.45 12.93
C GLU A 8 28.54 -5.97 13.58
N PRO A 9 28.57 -5.34 14.78
CA PRO A 9 27.37 -5.00 15.54
C PRO A 9 26.44 -4.01 14.82
N GLU A 10 26.97 -3.09 14.01
CA GLU A 10 26.15 -2.16 13.21
C GLU A 10 25.32 -2.89 12.14
N LYS A 11 25.93 -3.90 11.50
CA LYS A 11 25.24 -4.73 10.51
C LYS A 11 24.25 -5.67 11.17
N TYR A 12 24.57 -6.16 12.37
CA TYR A 12 23.63 -6.91 13.19
C TYR A 12 22.35 -6.13 13.49
N GLN A 13 22.49 -4.87 13.94
CA GLN A 13 21.34 -4.02 14.25
C GLN A 13 20.47 -3.75 13.02
N SER A 14 21.07 -3.47 11.85
CA SER A 14 20.31 -3.24 10.62
C SER A 14 19.61 -4.50 10.11
N HIS A 15 20.34 -5.63 10.04
CA HIS A 15 19.85 -6.87 9.47
C HIS A 15 18.82 -7.58 10.37
N PHE A 16 18.97 -7.47 11.69
CA PHE A 16 18.08 -8.10 12.68
C PHE A 16 17.20 -7.10 13.43
N SER A 17 17.00 -5.90 12.88
CA SER A 17 16.21 -4.83 13.52
C SER A 17 14.80 -5.27 13.95
N GLU A 18 14.08 -6.05 13.13
CA GLU A 18 12.76 -6.58 13.49
C GLU A 18 12.82 -7.66 14.56
N TYR A 19 13.91 -8.43 14.61
CA TYR A 19 14.09 -9.51 15.56
C TYR A 19 14.37 -8.91 16.95
N LEU A 20 15.20 -7.86 17.00
CA LEU A 20 15.42 -7.06 18.19
C LEU A 20 14.13 -6.42 18.71
N LYS A 21 13.30 -5.86 17.83
CA LYS A 21 11.98 -5.31 18.19
C LYS A 21 11.01 -6.35 18.75
N ARG A 22 11.17 -7.62 18.38
CA ARG A 22 10.30 -8.74 18.80
C ARG A 22 10.96 -9.62 19.86
N GLU A 23 12.12 -9.21 20.38
CA GLU A 23 12.90 -9.95 21.39
C GLU A 23 13.24 -11.40 20.96
N ILE A 24 13.50 -11.57 19.66
CA ILE A 24 13.87 -12.85 19.08
C ILE A 24 15.39 -12.94 19.00
N ASP A 25 15.96 -13.83 19.81
CA ASP A 25 17.39 -14.09 19.83
C ASP A 25 17.75 -15.37 19.06
N ALA A 26 19.04 -15.52 18.71
CA ALA A 26 19.57 -16.65 17.95
C ALA A 26 19.22 -18.00 18.59
N ASP A 27 19.21 -18.07 19.91
CA ASP A 27 18.99 -19.28 20.69
C ASP A 27 17.51 -19.67 20.76
N CYS A 28 16.62 -18.67 20.68
CA CYS A 28 15.17 -18.86 20.75
C CYS A 28 14.57 -19.33 19.41
N MET A 29 15.30 -19.20 18.29
CA MET A 29 14.80 -19.52 16.95
C MET A 29 14.35 -20.98 16.80
N GLU A 30 15.12 -21.95 17.34
CA GLU A 30 14.78 -23.37 17.22
C GLU A 30 13.49 -23.71 17.98
N ALA A 31 13.37 -23.21 19.21
CA ALA A 31 12.18 -23.41 20.04
C ALA A 31 10.94 -22.78 19.41
N LEU A 32 11.08 -21.58 18.82
CA LEU A 32 10.02 -20.89 18.09
C LEU A 32 9.50 -21.76 16.94
N TYR A 33 10.38 -22.26 16.07
CA TYR A 33 9.95 -23.09 14.93
C TYR A 33 9.32 -24.42 15.35
N LYS A 34 9.83 -25.09 16.39
CA LYS A 34 9.19 -26.31 16.93
C LYS A 34 7.77 -26.04 17.40
N LYS A 35 7.54 -24.93 18.12
CA LYS A 35 6.21 -24.50 18.58
C LYS A 35 5.29 -24.17 17.40
N VAL A 36 5.80 -23.44 16.40
CA VAL A 36 5.05 -23.08 15.18
C VAL A 36 4.62 -24.34 14.42
N HIS A 37 5.53 -25.30 14.22
CA HIS A 37 5.21 -26.55 13.54
C HIS A 37 4.18 -27.38 14.30
N ALA A 38 4.26 -27.44 15.63
CA ALA A 38 3.24 -28.11 16.44
C ALA A 38 1.87 -27.45 16.28
N ALA A 39 1.80 -26.12 16.28
CA ALA A 39 0.57 -25.36 16.10
C ALA A 39 -0.06 -25.58 14.70
N ILE A 40 0.74 -25.55 13.63
CA ILE A 40 0.26 -25.78 12.26
C ILE A 40 -0.23 -27.23 12.07
N ARG A 41 0.42 -28.21 12.69
CA ARG A 41 -0.05 -29.61 12.64
C ARG A 41 -1.35 -29.81 13.40
N ALA A 42 -1.55 -29.08 14.50
CA ALA A 42 -2.78 -29.15 15.28
C ALA A 42 -3.98 -28.52 14.56
N ASP A 43 -3.77 -27.39 13.88
CA ASP A 43 -4.79 -26.73 13.06
C ASP A 43 -4.22 -26.35 11.68
N PRO A 44 -4.38 -27.23 10.67
CA PRO A 44 -3.87 -26.98 9.32
C PRO A 44 -4.79 -26.06 8.50
N THR A 45 -5.89 -25.55 9.07
CA THR A 45 -6.87 -24.78 8.31
C THR A 45 -6.40 -23.34 8.07
N THR A 46 -6.61 -22.83 6.85
CA THR A 46 -6.29 -21.43 6.52
C THR A 46 -7.40 -20.51 7.03
N LYS A 47 -7.08 -19.66 8.00
CA LYS A 47 -8.02 -18.63 8.47
C LYS A 47 -8.20 -17.55 7.41
N LYS A 48 -9.43 -17.38 6.93
CA LYS A 48 -9.78 -16.26 6.04
C LYS A 48 -9.79 -14.95 6.82
N SER A 49 -9.57 -13.83 6.14
CA SER A 49 -9.64 -12.53 6.80
C SER A 49 -11.04 -12.27 7.33
N GLU A 50 -11.17 -11.98 8.62
CA GLU A 50 -12.42 -11.55 9.27
C GLU A 50 -12.75 -10.07 8.99
N LYS A 51 -12.01 -9.42 8.08
CA LYS A 51 -12.25 -8.04 7.71
C LYS A 51 -13.68 -7.92 7.18
N GLU A 52 -14.47 -7.07 7.85
CA GLU A 52 -15.81 -6.75 7.36
C GLU A 52 -15.71 -6.26 5.91
N PRO A 53 -16.61 -6.71 5.03
CA PRO A 53 -16.69 -6.16 3.69
C PRO A 53 -16.90 -4.64 3.81
N LEU A 54 -16.17 -3.85 3.02
CA LEU A 54 -16.33 -2.41 3.02
C LEU A 54 -17.80 -2.06 2.74
N LYS A 55 -18.43 -1.30 3.64
CA LYS A 55 -19.84 -0.87 3.52
C LYS A 55 -20.09 -0.10 2.22
N GLU A 56 -19.10 0.68 1.79
CA GLU A 56 -19.12 1.41 0.52
C GLU A 56 -17.78 1.21 -0.21
N HIS A 57 -17.86 0.90 -1.50
CA HIS A 57 -16.67 0.74 -2.33
C HIS A 57 -16.03 2.11 -2.60
N LYS A 58 -14.93 2.42 -1.90
CA LYS A 58 -14.13 3.63 -2.15
C LYS A 58 -13.56 3.59 -3.57
N ARG A 59 -13.95 4.54 -4.42
CA ARG A 59 -13.37 4.72 -5.76
C ARG A 59 -12.17 5.66 -5.67
N TYR A 60 -11.00 5.17 -6.08
CA TYR A 60 -9.78 5.99 -6.17
C TYR A 60 -9.63 6.68 -7.53
N ASN A 61 -10.30 6.16 -8.55
CA ASN A 61 -10.25 6.70 -9.91
C ASN A 61 -11.39 7.70 -10.15
N LEU A 62 -11.13 8.70 -10.98
CA LEU A 62 -12.14 9.66 -11.43
C LEU A 62 -13.30 8.96 -12.13
N LYS A 63 -14.52 9.48 -11.93
CA LYS A 63 -15.71 9.00 -12.64
C LYS A 63 -15.56 9.34 -14.12
N LYS A 64 -15.89 8.38 -14.99
CA LYS A 64 -15.92 8.62 -16.44
C LYS A 64 -16.97 9.69 -16.73
N LEU A 65 -16.54 10.75 -17.40
CA LEU A 65 -17.41 11.82 -17.84
C LEU A 65 -18.46 11.27 -18.82
N THR A 66 -19.71 11.66 -18.63
CA THR A 66 -20.83 11.30 -19.51
C THR A 66 -20.67 11.97 -20.88
N TYR A 67 -21.57 11.66 -21.82
CA TYR A 67 -21.52 12.30 -23.14
C TYR A 67 -21.89 13.79 -23.07
N GLU A 68 -22.90 14.14 -22.28
CA GLU A 68 -23.39 15.52 -22.10
C GLU A 68 -22.33 16.41 -21.46
N GLU A 69 -21.77 15.98 -20.32
CA GLU A 69 -20.67 16.68 -19.66
C GLU A 69 -19.43 16.84 -20.57
N ARG A 70 -19.17 15.88 -21.49
CA ARG A 70 -18.09 16.02 -22.50
C ARG A 70 -18.41 17.09 -23.54
N LYS A 71 -19.68 17.19 -23.94
CA LYS A 71 -20.14 18.19 -24.90
C LYS A 71 -20.11 19.59 -24.27
N GLU A 72 -20.57 19.73 -23.03
CA GLU A 72 -20.53 20.99 -22.28
C GLU A 72 -19.09 21.48 -22.12
N LYS A 73 -18.16 20.62 -21.70
CA LYS A 73 -16.73 20.99 -21.63
C LYS A 73 -16.14 21.41 -22.98
N LEU A 74 -16.61 20.82 -24.07
CA LEU A 74 -16.18 21.20 -25.40
C LEU A 74 -16.74 22.57 -25.78
N VAL A 75 -18.02 22.84 -25.51
CA VAL A 75 -18.65 24.14 -25.76
C VAL A 75 -18.01 25.23 -24.89
N GLU A 76 -17.80 24.98 -23.60
CA GLU A 76 -17.07 25.89 -22.71
C GLU A 76 -15.68 26.21 -23.27
N ARG A 77 -14.90 25.19 -23.66
CA ARG A 77 -13.57 25.40 -24.25
C ARG A 77 -13.62 26.22 -25.54
N LEU A 78 -14.59 25.96 -26.43
CA LEU A 78 -14.74 26.71 -27.66
C LEU A 78 -15.16 28.16 -27.40
N ASN A 79 -16.09 28.39 -26.47
CA ASN A 79 -16.52 29.72 -26.10
C ASN A 79 -15.37 30.52 -25.50
N THR A 80 -14.57 29.92 -24.61
CA THR A 80 -13.38 30.59 -24.06
C THR A 80 -12.32 30.88 -25.12
N PHE A 81 -12.19 30.01 -26.11
CA PHE A 81 -11.24 30.22 -27.21
C PHE A 81 -11.70 31.35 -28.12
N ASN A 82 -12.99 31.37 -28.47
CA ASN A 82 -13.56 32.41 -29.32
C ASN A 82 -13.59 33.78 -28.61
N SER A 83 -13.89 33.83 -27.31
CA SER A 83 -13.84 35.09 -26.56
C SER A 83 -12.41 35.63 -26.44
N ALA A 84 -11.43 34.75 -26.22
CA ALA A 84 -10.03 35.17 -26.18
C ALA A 84 -9.52 35.67 -27.55
N ALA A 85 -10.05 35.15 -28.65
CA ALA A 85 -9.73 35.64 -30.00
C ALA A 85 -10.39 37.01 -30.30
N ASP A 86 -11.65 37.20 -29.87
CA ASP A 86 -12.33 38.51 -29.98
C ASP A 86 -11.61 39.59 -29.15
N ASP A 87 -11.16 39.25 -27.94
CA ASP A 87 -10.40 40.16 -27.07
C ASP A 87 -9.00 40.52 -27.64
N GLU A 88 -8.41 39.69 -28.51
CA GLU A 88 -7.12 39.97 -29.19
C GLU A 88 -7.28 40.78 -30.49
N ASP A 89 -8.45 40.75 -31.15
CA ASP A 89 -8.73 41.51 -32.38
C ASP A 89 -9.24 42.94 -32.11
N ASP A 90 -9.72 43.23 -30.88
CA ASP A 90 -10.19 44.55 -30.42
C ASP A 90 -9.10 45.40 -29.72
N GLU A 91 -7.83 44.95 -29.69
CA GLU A 91 -6.63 45.69 -29.22
C GLU A 91 -5.74 46.20 -30.38
#